data_AF-A0A7S1RF11-F1
#
_entry.id   AF-A0A7S1RF11-F1
#
_cell.length_a   1.000
_cell.length_b   1.000
_cell.length_c   1.000
_cell.angle_alpha   90.00
_cell.angle_beta   90.00
_cell.angle_gamma   90.00
#
_symmetry.space_group_name_H-M   'P 1'
#
loop_
_entity.id
_entity.type
_entity.pdbx_description
1 polymer ?
#
loop_
_entity_poly.entity_id
_entity_poly.type
_entity_poly.pdbx_seq_one_letter_code
_entity_poly.pdbx_strand_id
1 'polypeptide(L)'
;QVCSSAIVHFRRAEPRAMARHGLGLGGVCAQLCLLLAHAVRLKSSESLELLHGTGLGHTLELRHRLGSLNGADTSGGVDCTKFPHACKAPFNCHLPRETRDTVATRDGHVDWRTWCSSPNYVEAVSHCREGDLRAYGRIIHAAQNNISKYIEFLDSHYCFAHGHCDNFNITPNTTLAEAETMCDERFGHERWTRMGNMQSNESDLLLTPKLHLSERAEMQFVLTACAMGNYHC
;
A
#
# COMPACT_ATOMS: atom_id res chain seq x y z
N GLN A 1 -11.77 -9.41 -4.05
CA GLN A 1 -11.34 -10.79 -4.41
C GLN A 1 -10.09 -10.77 -5.31
N VAL A 2 -9.14 -9.85 -5.04
CA VAL A 2 -7.87 -9.70 -5.79
C VAL A 2 -6.68 -10.29 -5.00
N CYS A 3 -6.84 -10.52 -3.68
CA CYS A 3 -5.78 -11.03 -2.81
C CYS A 3 -5.41 -12.52 -2.99
N SER A 4 -6.04 -13.28 -3.90
CA SER A 4 -5.88 -14.74 -3.89
C SER A 4 -4.54 -15.24 -4.45
N SER A 5 -3.77 -14.41 -5.15
CA SER A 5 -2.52 -14.84 -5.82
C SER A 5 -1.24 -14.56 -5.01
N ALA A 6 -1.29 -13.79 -3.92
CA ALA A 6 -0.12 -13.42 -3.11
C ALA A 6 0.04 -14.23 -1.80
N ILE A 7 -0.89 -15.14 -1.49
CA ILE A 7 -1.04 -15.77 -0.17
C ILE A 7 0.04 -16.83 0.18
N VAL A 8 0.91 -17.23 -0.74
CA VAL A 8 1.78 -18.40 -0.51
C VAL A 8 3.00 -18.12 0.40
N HIS A 9 3.36 -16.87 0.73
CA HIS A 9 4.63 -16.61 1.44
C HIS A 9 4.63 -15.72 2.68
N PHE A 10 3.48 -15.25 3.17
CA PHE A 10 3.43 -14.45 4.40
C PHE A 10 2.46 -15.03 5.43
N ARG A 11 2.87 -16.06 6.16
CA ARG A 11 2.33 -16.34 7.50
C ARG A 11 3.37 -15.87 8.52
N ARG A 12 3.11 -14.74 9.17
CA ARG A 12 3.82 -14.35 10.41
C ARG A 12 3.58 -15.45 11.44
N ALA A 13 4.64 -15.92 12.08
CA ALA A 13 4.56 -16.80 13.24
C ALA A 13 4.12 -15.95 14.44
N GLU A 14 2.92 -16.19 14.96
CA GLU A 14 2.52 -15.66 16.26
C GLU A 14 3.17 -16.49 17.39
N PRO A 15 3.73 -15.86 18.44
CA PRO A 15 4.11 -16.55 19.65
C PRO A 15 2.86 -16.80 20.51
N ARG A 16 2.33 -18.03 20.47
CA ARG A 16 1.34 -18.48 21.46
C ARG A 16 2.02 -18.73 22.80
N ALA A 17 1.51 -18.05 23.83
CA ALA A 17 1.80 -18.33 25.23
C ALA A 17 1.53 -19.82 25.55
N MET A 18 2.55 -20.52 26.04
CA MET A 18 2.40 -21.88 26.57
C MET A 18 2.27 -21.84 28.09
N ALA A 19 1.05 -22.13 28.55
CA ALA A 19 0.78 -22.56 29.90
C ALA A 19 1.39 -23.94 30.16
N ARG A 20 1.91 -24.10 31.37
CA ARG A 20 2.50 -25.33 31.92
C ARG A 20 1.48 -26.46 31.93
N HIS A 21 1.84 -27.62 31.37
CA HIS A 21 1.53 -28.93 31.97
C HIS A 21 2.56 -29.96 31.46
N GLY A 22 3.25 -30.59 32.41
CA GLY A 22 4.11 -31.73 32.12
C GLY A 22 3.29 -33.00 31.96
N LEU A 23 3.78 -33.89 31.10
CA LEU A 23 3.86 -35.34 31.28
C LEU A 23 4.63 -35.91 30.09
N GLY A 24 5.61 -36.76 30.40
CA GLY A 24 6.57 -37.29 29.43
C GLY A 24 6.00 -38.42 28.57
N LEU A 25 6.51 -38.48 27.34
CA LEU A 25 6.63 -39.59 26.38
C LEU A 25 7.49 -38.98 25.26
N GLY A 26 8.77 -39.33 25.09
CA GLY A 26 9.18 -40.63 24.57
C GLY A 26 9.82 -40.46 23.19
N GLY A 27 11.04 -39.90 23.14
CA GLY A 27 12.17 -40.42 22.37
C GLY A 27 12.16 -40.58 20.84
N VAL A 28 11.09 -40.29 20.08
CA VAL A 28 11.08 -40.58 18.62
C VAL A 28 10.93 -39.33 17.73
N CYS A 29 10.57 -38.18 18.28
CA CYS A 29 10.32 -36.97 17.48
C CYS A 29 11.58 -36.13 17.17
N ALA A 30 12.66 -36.30 17.94
CA ALA A 30 13.89 -35.50 17.79
C ALA A 30 14.72 -35.88 16.55
N GLN A 31 14.70 -37.16 16.14
CA GLN A 31 15.43 -37.61 14.94
C GLN A 31 14.78 -37.13 13.63
N LEU A 32 13.45 -36.96 13.61
CA LEU A 32 12.72 -36.52 12.41
C LEU A 32 12.84 -35.00 12.17
N CYS A 33 13.01 -34.21 13.23
CA CYS A 33 13.23 -32.76 13.11
C CYS A 33 14.64 -32.40 12.59
N LEU A 34 15.66 -33.21 12.88
CA LEU A 34 17.03 -33.01 12.37
C LEU A 34 17.18 -33.36 10.88
N LEU A 35 16.42 -34.34 10.37
CA LEU A 35 16.42 -34.70 8.95
C LEU A 35 15.67 -33.69 8.08
N LEU A 36 14.61 -33.06 8.60
CA LEU A 36 13.91 -31.98 7.90
C LEU A 36 14.70 -30.66 7.90
N ALA A 37 15.48 -30.38 8.96
CA ALA A 37 16.36 -29.20 9.01
C ALA A 37 17.54 -29.29 8.02
N HIS A 38 18.02 -30.50 7.68
CA HIS A 38 19.06 -30.69 6.67
C HIS A 38 18.51 -30.65 5.23
N ALA A 39 17.29 -31.14 4.99
CA ALA A 39 16.66 -31.12 3.67
C ALA A 39 16.27 -29.71 3.20
N VAL A 40 15.94 -28.80 4.13
CA VAL A 40 15.64 -27.39 3.80
C VAL A 40 16.93 -26.60 3.52
N ARG A 41 18.09 -27.03 4.03
CA ARG A 41 19.36 -26.32 3.84
C ARG A 41 20.01 -26.57 2.47
N LEU A 42 19.73 -27.71 1.84
CA LEU A 42 20.35 -28.09 0.55
C LEU A 42 19.59 -27.61 -0.70
N LYS A 43 18.40 -27.01 -0.56
CA LYS A 43 17.67 -26.43 -1.71
C LYS A 43 17.79 -24.91 -1.82
N SER A 44 18.71 -24.31 -1.05
CA SER A 44 18.90 -22.85 -1.00
C SER A 44 20.24 -22.34 -1.57
N SER A 45 21.14 -23.22 -2.04
CA SER A 45 22.49 -22.81 -2.47
C SER A 45 22.75 -22.84 -3.98
N GLU A 46 21.81 -23.27 -4.83
CA GLU A 46 22.03 -23.39 -6.29
C GLU A 46 21.31 -22.34 -7.15
N SER A 47 20.88 -21.21 -6.58
CA SER A 47 20.22 -20.15 -7.37
C SER A 47 20.73 -18.73 -7.11
N LEU A 48 21.92 -18.58 -6.50
CA LEU A 48 22.44 -17.26 -6.09
C LEU A 48 23.61 -16.72 -6.93
N GLU A 49 23.96 -17.33 -8.07
CA GLU A 49 25.10 -16.86 -8.89
C GLU A 49 24.75 -16.29 -10.27
N LEU A 50 23.47 -16.15 -10.65
CA LEU A 50 23.10 -15.69 -12.00
C LEU A 50 22.45 -14.29 -12.10
N LEU A 51 22.67 -13.40 -11.13
CA LEU A 51 22.04 -12.05 -11.13
C LEU A 51 22.96 -10.87 -10.77
N HIS A 52 24.29 -11.00 -10.89
CA HIS A 52 25.20 -9.87 -10.62
C HIS A 52 25.51 -8.96 -11.84
N GLY A 53 24.83 -9.11 -12.98
CA GLY A 53 25.24 -8.46 -14.24
C GLY A 53 24.47 -7.20 -14.68
N THR A 54 23.20 -7.00 -14.32
CA THR A 54 22.34 -6.01 -15.02
C THR A 54 21.36 -5.21 -14.15
N GLY A 55 21.40 -5.37 -12.81
CA GLY A 55 20.38 -4.80 -11.90
C GLY A 55 20.42 -3.28 -11.66
N LEU A 56 21.52 -2.60 -12.01
CA LEU A 56 21.69 -1.16 -11.76
C LEU A 56 20.93 -0.26 -12.76
N GLY A 57 20.67 -0.75 -13.99
CA GLY A 57 19.93 0.02 -14.99
C GLY A 57 18.44 0.19 -14.66
N HIS A 58 17.81 -0.88 -14.16
CA HIS A 58 16.38 -0.89 -13.85
C HIS A 58 16.00 -0.04 -12.63
N THR A 59 16.91 0.10 -11.67
CA THR A 59 16.69 0.87 -10.43
C THR A 59 16.70 2.38 -10.66
N LEU A 60 17.52 2.86 -11.61
CA LEU A 60 17.56 4.28 -12.01
C LEU A 60 16.33 4.72 -12.81
N GLU A 61 15.74 3.85 -13.64
CA GLU A 61 14.51 4.20 -14.38
C GLU A 61 13.28 4.25 -13.45
N LEU A 62 13.23 3.37 -12.44
CA LEU A 62 12.17 3.43 -11.42
C LEU A 62 12.24 4.75 -10.62
N ARG A 63 13.45 5.22 -10.33
CA ARG A 63 13.71 6.50 -9.63
C ARG A 63 13.15 7.70 -10.39
N HIS A 64 13.38 7.77 -11.71
CA HIS A 64 12.87 8.88 -12.52
C HIS A 64 11.34 8.88 -12.59
N ARG A 65 10.71 7.70 -12.63
CA ARG A 65 9.25 7.58 -12.67
C ARG A 65 8.58 7.85 -11.31
N LEU A 66 9.16 7.39 -10.21
CA LEU A 66 8.60 7.61 -8.86
C LEU A 66 8.90 9.02 -8.33
N GLY A 67 10.10 9.57 -8.58
CA GLY A 67 10.47 10.93 -8.17
C GLY A 67 9.69 12.03 -8.90
N SER A 68 9.15 11.72 -10.08
CA SER A 68 8.26 12.61 -10.85
C SER A 68 6.81 12.65 -10.33
N LEU A 69 6.51 11.98 -9.20
CA LEU A 69 5.23 12.17 -8.48
C LEU A 69 5.22 13.44 -7.62
N ASN A 70 6.38 14.07 -7.38
CA ASN A 70 6.47 15.39 -6.77
C ASN A 70 6.11 16.44 -7.83
N GLY A 71 4.80 16.71 -7.92
CA GLY A 71 4.18 17.55 -8.93
C GLY A 71 4.86 18.91 -9.07
N ALA A 72 5.45 19.13 -10.24
CA ALA A 72 5.54 20.48 -10.76
C ALA A 72 4.10 21.01 -10.86
N ASP A 73 3.89 22.20 -10.31
CA ASP A 73 2.67 22.99 -10.41
C ASP A 73 2.40 23.31 -11.89
N THR A 74 1.90 22.35 -12.64
CA THR A 74 1.42 22.60 -13.99
C THR A 74 0.05 23.20 -13.83
N SER A 75 -0.02 24.50 -14.03
CA SER A 75 -1.21 25.29 -14.34
C SER A 75 -2.06 24.76 -15.52
N GLY A 76 -1.77 23.56 -16.04
CA GLY A 76 -2.64 22.79 -16.93
C GLY A 76 -3.60 21.97 -16.08
N GLY A 77 -4.78 22.53 -15.80
CA GLY A 77 -5.88 21.79 -15.18
C GLY A 77 -6.21 20.51 -15.93
N VAL A 78 -6.84 19.55 -15.24
CA VAL A 78 -7.26 18.28 -15.84
C VAL A 78 -8.20 18.52 -17.02
N ASP A 79 -7.97 17.83 -18.15
CA ASP A 79 -8.88 17.83 -19.29
C ASP A 79 -10.22 17.17 -18.89
N CYS A 80 -11.22 18.00 -18.62
CA CYS A 80 -12.56 17.56 -18.21
C CYS A 80 -13.34 16.84 -19.31
N THR A 81 -12.96 16.99 -20.57
CA THR A 81 -13.56 16.23 -21.68
C THR A 81 -13.05 14.79 -21.64
N LYS A 82 -11.78 14.59 -21.30
CA LYS A 82 -11.17 13.26 -21.16
C LYS A 82 -11.46 12.59 -19.80
N PHE A 83 -11.49 13.37 -18.72
CA PHE A 83 -11.70 12.88 -17.35
C PHE A 83 -12.84 13.63 -16.65
N PRO A 84 -14.09 13.44 -17.07
CA PRO A 84 -15.22 14.23 -16.56
C PRO A 84 -15.48 14.03 -15.06
N HIS A 85 -15.14 12.87 -14.51
CA HIS A 85 -15.29 12.57 -13.07
C HIS A 85 -14.27 13.36 -12.23
N ALA A 86 -13.06 13.60 -12.72
CA ALA A 86 -12.04 14.40 -12.03
C ALA A 86 -12.44 15.87 -11.86
N CYS A 87 -13.29 16.38 -12.74
CA CYS A 87 -13.76 17.76 -12.67
C CYS A 87 -15.02 17.95 -11.82
N LYS A 88 -15.64 16.87 -11.33
CA LYS A 88 -16.80 16.95 -10.44
C LYS A 88 -16.37 16.86 -8.98
N ALA A 89 -17.25 17.29 -8.07
CA ALA A 89 -17.05 17.08 -6.65
C ALA A 89 -16.94 15.58 -6.33
N PRO A 90 -16.07 15.17 -5.38
CA PRO A 90 -15.23 16.01 -4.52
C PRO A 90 -13.86 16.39 -5.12
N PHE A 91 -13.48 15.83 -6.28
CA PHE A 91 -12.14 15.98 -6.86
C PHE A 91 -11.84 17.40 -7.34
N ASN A 92 -12.78 18.02 -8.06
CA ASN A 92 -12.67 19.40 -8.54
C ASN A 92 -11.27 19.75 -9.13
N CYS A 93 -10.68 18.84 -9.90
CA CYS A 93 -9.30 18.95 -10.38
C CYS A 93 -9.06 20.05 -11.42
N HIS A 94 -10.12 20.68 -11.91
CA HIS A 94 -10.06 21.85 -12.80
C HIS A 94 -9.91 23.16 -12.03
N LEU A 95 -10.16 23.16 -10.72
CA LEU A 95 -10.04 24.34 -9.88
C LEU A 95 -8.60 24.50 -9.37
N PRO A 96 -8.12 25.75 -9.19
CA PRO A 96 -6.83 26.01 -8.56
C PRO A 96 -6.72 25.31 -7.21
N ARG A 97 -5.58 24.66 -6.94
CA ARG A 97 -5.30 24.00 -5.67
C ARG A 97 -4.54 24.96 -4.77
N GLU A 98 -5.02 25.12 -3.53
CA GLU A 98 -4.24 25.83 -2.52
C GLU A 98 -2.98 25.03 -2.18
N THR A 99 -1.83 25.70 -2.17
CA THR A 99 -0.59 25.12 -1.67
C THR A 99 -0.74 24.78 -0.19
N ARG A 100 -0.48 23.53 0.17
CA ARG A 100 -0.58 23.02 1.53
C ARG A 100 0.61 22.10 1.81
N ASP A 101 1.04 22.10 3.07
CA ASP A 101 2.10 21.22 3.54
C ASP A 101 1.57 19.83 3.91
N THR A 102 0.25 19.68 4.11
CA THR A 102 -0.43 18.44 4.51
C THR A 102 -1.22 17.80 3.38
N VAL A 103 -1.38 16.47 3.45
CA VAL A 103 -2.20 15.70 2.50
C VAL A 103 -3.69 15.94 2.74
N ALA A 104 -4.14 15.90 4.00
CA ALA A 104 -5.52 16.14 4.40
C ALA A 104 -5.95 17.61 4.23
N THR A 105 -7.27 17.87 4.32
CA THR A 105 -7.84 19.22 4.32
C THR A 105 -7.46 19.98 5.61
N ARG A 106 -7.58 21.32 5.58
CA ARG A 106 -7.21 22.17 6.74
C ARG A 106 -8.08 21.92 7.98
N ASP A 107 -9.30 21.47 7.78
CA ASP A 107 -10.27 21.10 8.79
C ASP A 107 -10.12 19.65 9.28
N GLY A 108 -9.09 18.93 8.83
CA GLY A 108 -8.78 17.59 9.34
C GLY A 108 -9.59 16.46 8.69
N HIS A 109 -10.01 16.63 7.45
CA HIS A 109 -10.74 15.63 6.69
C HIS A 109 -9.93 15.11 5.50
N VAL A 110 -10.41 14.02 4.92
CA VAL A 110 -9.82 13.48 3.69
C VAL A 110 -9.87 14.49 2.53
N ASP A 111 -8.82 14.52 1.72
CA ASP A 111 -8.71 15.41 0.58
C ASP A 111 -8.66 14.62 -0.73
N TRP A 112 -9.81 14.46 -1.39
CA TRP A 112 -9.89 13.81 -2.70
C TRP A 112 -9.12 14.55 -3.80
N ARG A 113 -8.79 15.84 -3.61
CA ARG A 113 -8.01 16.61 -4.59
C ARG A 113 -6.55 16.14 -4.65
N THR A 114 -6.10 15.33 -3.70
CA THR A 114 -4.79 14.67 -3.71
C THR A 114 -4.60 13.78 -4.94
N TRP A 115 -5.67 13.22 -5.49
CA TRP A 115 -5.63 12.38 -6.68
C TRP A 115 -5.47 13.14 -8.00
N CYS A 116 -5.63 14.47 -8.00
CA CYS A 116 -5.65 15.27 -9.23
C CYS A 116 -4.33 15.27 -10.01
N SER A 117 -3.20 14.94 -9.38
CA SER A 117 -1.91 14.77 -10.07
C SER A 117 -1.81 13.46 -10.85
N SER A 118 -2.74 12.53 -10.65
CA SER A 118 -2.77 11.21 -11.28
C SER A 118 -4.16 10.92 -11.88
N PRO A 119 -4.53 11.51 -13.03
CA PRO A 119 -5.87 11.34 -13.63
C PRO A 119 -6.28 9.87 -13.82
N ASN A 120 -5.33 8.97 -14.10
CA ASN A 120 -5.57 7.53 -14.22
C ASN A 120 -6.04 6.88 -12.91
N TYR A 121 -5.71 7.46 -11.75
CA TYR A 121 -6.18 6.99 -10.45
C TYR A 121 -7.51 7.64 -10.05
N VAL A 122 -7.78 8.86 -10.52
CA VAL A 122 -9.05 9.55 -10.22
C VAL A 122 -10.25 8.72 -10.69
N GLU A 123 -10.13 8.01 -11.82
CA GLU A 123 -11.18 7.09 -12.30
C GLU A 123 -11.43 5.96 -11.31
N ALA A 124 -10.38 5.22 -10.93
CA ALA A 124 -10.50 4.15 -9.96
C ALA A 124 -11.16 4.65 -8.67
N VAL A 125 -10.61 5.72 -8.10
CA VAL A 125 -11.03 6.28 -6.82
C VAL A 125 -12.48 6.81 -6.87
N SER A 126 -12.93 7.28 -8.03
CA SER A 126 -14.34 7.65 -8.22
C SER A 126 -15.28 6.45 -8.04
N HIS A 127 -14.89 5.26 -8.51
CA HIS A 127 -15.65 4.03 -8.27
C HIS A 127 -15.65 3.60 -6.81
N CYS A 128 -14.53 3.78 -6.09
CA CYS A 128 -14.52 3.49 -4.65
C CYS A 128 -15.53 4.36 -3.90
N ARG A 129 -15.54 5.67 -4.19
CA ARG A 129 -16.52 6.61 -3.62
C ARG A 129 -17.97 6.21 -3.89
N GLU A 130 -18.24 5.65 -5.07
CA GLU A 130 -19.58 5.19 -5.48
C GLU A 130 -19.95 3.81 -4.89
N GLY A 131 -19.06 3.18 -4.11
CA GLY A 131 -19.25 1.85 -3.53
C GLY A 131 -18.95 0.70 -4.50
N ASP A 132 -18.51 0.98 -5.73
CA ASP A 132 -18.10 -0.04 -6.70
C ASP A 132 -16.63 -0.46 -6.50
N LEU A 133 -16.38 -1.14 -5.37
CA LEU A 133 -15.05 -1.64 -5.02
C LEU A 133 -14.50 -2.66 -6.04
N ARG A 134 -15.38 -3.31 -6.82
CA ARG A 134 -14.96 -4.25 -7.87
C ARG A 134 -14.39 -3.50 -9.07
N ALA A 135 -15.05 -2.42 -9.52
CA ALA A 135 -14.52 -1.56 -10.56
C ALA A 135 -13.24 -0.87 -10.11
N TYR A 136 -13.21 -0.31 -8.89
CA TYR A 136 -12.00 0.26 -8.27
C TYR A 136 -10.82 -0.71 -8.38
N GLY A 137 -10.97 -1.93 -7.84
CA GLY A 137 -9.90 -2.93 -7.82
C GLY A 137 -9.36 -3.30 -9.20
N ARG A 138 -10.23 -3.40 -10.23
CA ARG A 138 -9.78 -3.67 -11.61
C ARG A 138 -9.02 -2.49 -12.21
N ILE A 139 -9.55 -1.27 -12.05
CA ILE A 139 -8.98 -0.07 -12.68
C ILE A 139 -7.66 0.29 -12.01
N ILE A 140 -7.59 0.24 -10.67
CA ILE A 140 -6.35 0.54 -9.94
C ILE A 140 -5.25 -0.48 -10.29
N HIS A 141 -5.58 -1.78 -10.37
CA HIS A 141 -4.64 -2.81 -10.77
C HIS A 141 -4.11 -2.59 -12.19
N ALA A 142 -4.98 -2.22 -13.14
CA ALA A 142 -4.56 -1.89 -14.51
C ALA A 142 -3.67 -0.63 -14.54
N ALA A 143 -4.05 0.43 -13.82
CA ALA A 143 -3.30 1.67 -13.75
C ALA A 143 -1.90 1.47 -13.13
N GLN A 144 -1.81 0.68 -12.06
CA GLN A 144 -0.55 0.33 -11.41
C GLN A 144 0.35 -0.49 -12.33
N ASN A 145 -0.19 -1.53 -12.98
CA ASN A 145 0.58 -2.34 -13.92
C ASN A 145 1.08 -1.56 -15.14
N ASN A 146 0.36 -0.52 -15.57
CA ASN A 146 0.81 0.37 -16.64
C ASN A 146 1.97 1.28 -16.22
N ILE A 147 2.06 1.66 -14.93
CA ILE A 147 3.15 2.50 -14.43
C ILE A 147 4.36 1.63 -14.07
N SER A 148 4.12 0.60 -13.24
CA SER A 148 5.13 -0.36 -12.78
C SER A 148 4.47 -1.52 -12.03
N LYS A 149 4.91 -2.74 -12.34
CA LYS A 149 4.51 -3.96 -11.59
C LYS A 149 4.85 -3.88 -10.10
N TYR A 150 5.77 -3.00 -9.70
CA TYR A 150 6.19 -2.83 -8.30
C TYR A 150 5.20 -2.05 -7.44
N ILE A 151 4.31 -1.24 -8.02
CA ILE A 151 3.37 -0.43 -7.24
C ILE A 151 2.36 -1.31 -6.51
N GLU A 152 1.88 -2.35 -7.18
CA GLU A 152 0.97 -3.33 -6.56
C GLU A 152 1.63 -4.05 -5.36
N PHE A 153 2.96 -4.27 -5.41
CA PHE A 153 3.70 -4.82 -4.28
C PHE A 153 3.79 -3.84 -3.11
N LEU A 154 3.98 -2.53 -3.37
CA LEU A 154 3.97 -1.50 -2.34
C LEU A 154 2.62 -1.44 -1.61
N ASP A 155 1.53 -1.45 -2.38
CA ASP A 155 0.17 -1.42 -1.83
C ASP A 155 -0.16 -2.67 -1.02
N SER A 156 0.22 -3.83 -1.54
CA SER A 156 0.07 -5.10 -0.83
C SER A 156 0.83 -5.08 0.50
N HIS A 157 2.03 -4.49 0.52
CA HIS A 157 2.91 -4.53 1.67
C HIS A 157 2.33 -3.78 2.88
N TYR A 158 1.90 -2.53 2.71
CA TYR A 158 1.24 -1.82 3.82
C TYR A 158 -0.15 -2.39 4.14
N CYS A 159 -0.88 -2.96 3.15
CA CYS A 159 -2.16 -3.63 3.40
C CYS A 159 -2.01 -4.78 4.40
N PHE A 160 -1.01 -5.64 4.22
CA PHE A 160 -0.74 -6.74 5.15
C PHE A 160 -0.11 -6.26 6.46
N ALA A 161 0.83 -5.30 6.41
CA ALA A 161 1.52 -4.82 7.60
C ALA A 161 0.56 -4.17 8.61
N HIS A 162 -0.44 -3.43 8.11
CA HIS A 162 -1.45 -2.73 8.91
C HIS A 162 -2.81 -3.41 8.92
N GLY A 163 -2.88 -4.70 8.55
CA GLY A 163 -4.07 -5.55 8.67
C GLY A 163 -5.30 -5.06 7.91
N HIS A 164 -5.15 -4.32 6.80
CA HIS A 164 -6.28 -3.91 5.97
C HIS A 164 -6.89 -5.10 5.24
N CYS A 165 -6.02 -6.02 4.80
CA CYS A 165 -6.40 -7.23 4.09
C CYS A 165 -7.24 -8.20 4.96
N ASP A 166 -7.16 -8.07 6.28
CA ASP A 166 -7.92 -8.85 7.27
C ASP A 166 -8.96 -8.01 8.02
N ASN A 167 -9.24 -6.78 7.57
CA ASN A 167 -10.20 -5.88 8.22
C ASN A 167 -11.63 -6.15 7.74
N PHE A 168 -12.37 -6.94 8.51
CA PHE A 168 -13.78 -7.24 8.22
C PHE A 168 -14.77 -6.13 8.61
N ASN A 169 -14.30 -5.04 9.24
CA ASN A 169 -15.15 -3.88 9.55
C ASN A 169 -15.39 -3.00 8.31
N ILE A 170 -14.53 -3.09 7.30
CA ILE A 170 -14.73 -2.43 6.01
C ILE A 170 -15.63 -3.29 5.13
N THR A 171 -16.69 -2.69 4.61
CA THR A 171 -17.65 -3.32 3.70
C THR A 171 -17.84 -2.44 2.47
N PRO A 172 -18.45 -2.94 1.37
CA PRO A 172 -18.80 -2.11 0.22
C PRO A 172 -19.71 -0.92 0.54
N ASN A 173 -20.38 -0.91 1.70
CA ASN A 173 -21.25 0.18 2.14
C ASN A 173 -20.57 1.12 3.14
N THR A 174 -19.30 0.88 3.49
CA THR A 174 -18.57 1.75 4.40
C THR A 174 -18.47 3.15 3.82
N THR A 175 -19.00 4.11 4.55
CA THR A 175 -18.99 5.53 4.20
C THR A 175 -17.64 6.15 4.49
N LEU A 176 -17.40 7.32 3.90
CA LEU A 176 -16.18 8.09 4.14
C LEU A 176 -16.02 8.50 5.62
N ALA A 177 -17.12 8.87 6.29
CA ALA A 177 -17.10 9.25 7.69
C ALA A 177 -16.78 8.07 8.62
N GLU A 178 -17.30 6.87 8.30
CA GLU A 178 -16.93 5.64 9.00
C GLU A 178 -15.45 5.29 8.78
N ALA A 179 -14.94 5.50 7.57
CA ALA A 179 -13.52 5.31 7.26
C ALA A 179 -12.63 6.29 8.04
N GLU A 180 -12.99 7.56 8.13
CA GLU A 180 -12.30 8.56 8.97
C GLU A 180 -12.32 8.16 10.45
N THR A 181 -13.47 7.67 10.95
CA THR A 181 -13.58 7.17 12.33
C THR A 181 -12.63 5.99 12.58
N MET A 182 -12.53 5.04 11.64
CA MET A 182 -11.57 3.93 11.74
C MET A 182 -10.11 4.42 11.69
N CYS A 183 -9.80 5.44 10.90
CA CYS A 183 -8.48 6.07 10.89
C CYS A 183 -8.16 6.76 12.23
N ASP A 184 -9.12 7.45 12.82
CA ASP A 184 -8.99 8.10 14.13
C ASP A 184 -8.73 7.09 15.23
N GLU A 185 -9.49 6.00 15.28
CA GLU A 185 -9.33 4.92 16.26
C GLU A 185 -7.98 4.22 16.17
N ARG A 186 -7.51 3.95 14.94
CA ARG A 186 -6.28 3.16 14.74
C ARG A 186 -5.01 3.99 14.81
N PHE A 187 -5.04 5.23 14.33
CA PHE A 187 -3.85 6.03 14.13
C PHE A 187 -3.84 7.35 14.89
N GLY A 188 -5.00 7.81 15.37
CA GLY A 188 -5.20 9.11 15.99
C GLY A 188 -5.43 10.22 14.96
N HIS A 189 -6.46 11.02 15.18
CA HIS A 189 -6.90 12.08 14.25
C HIS A 189 -5.76 13.01 13.81
N GLU A 190 -5.00 13.55 14.78
CA GLU A 190 -3.90 14.46 14.46
C GLU A 190 -2.80 13.81 13.62
N ARG A 191 -2.60 12.50 13.74
CA ARG A 191 -1.47 11.81 13.10
C ARG A 191 -1.66 11.71 11.59
N TRP A 192 -2.85 11.34 11.12
CA TRP A 192 -3.11 11.21 9.68
C TRP A 192 -3.47 12.56 9.04
N THR A 193 -4.09 13.48 9.78
CA THR A 193 -4.47 14.81 9.25
C THR A 193 -3.30 15.80 9.15
N ARG A 194 -2.34 15.76 10.07
CA ARG A 194 -1.17 16.66 10.06
C ARG A 194 0.03 16.13 9.29
N MET A 195 -0.11 14.96 8.65
CA MET A 195 0.99 14.38 7.91
C MET A 195 1.33 15.23 6.69
N GLY A 196 2.61 15.54 6.57
CA GLY A 196 3.13 16.30 5.46
C GLY A 196 3.15 15.51 4.14
N ASN A 197 3.57 16.16 3.07
CA ASN A 197 3.86 15.45 1.82
C ASN A 197 4.83 14.28 2.06
N MET A 198 4.58 13.14 1.42
CA MET A 198 5.37 11.92 1.59
C MET A 198 6.81 12.16 1.09
N GLN A 199 7.72 12.43 2.03
CA GLN A 199 9.15 12.44 1.76
C GLN A 199 9.67 11.02 1.92
N SER A 200 9.65 10.25 0.83
CA SER A 200 10.34 8.96 0.80
C SER A 200 11.85 9.22 0.78
N ASN A 201 12.55 8.82 1.82
CA ASN A 201 14.00 8.73 1.76
C ASN A 201 14.37 7.43 1.04
N GLU A 202 15.53 7.40 0.36
CA GLU A 202 16.00 6.19 -0.33
C GLU A 202 16.10 4.98 0.64
N SER A 203 16.32 5.23 1.93
CA SER A 203 16.36 4.21 2.98
C SER A 203 15.03 3.51 3.25
N ASP A 204 13.90 4.10 2.85
CA ASP A 204 12.57 3.53 3.12
C ASP A 204 12.15 2.47 2.10
N LEU A 205 12.78 2.49 0.93
CA LEU A 205 12.60 1.50 -0.12
C LEU A 205 13.79 0.54 -0.04
N LEU A 206 13.65 -0.55 0.71
CA LEU A 206 14.62 -1.62 0.65
C LEU A 206 14.43 -2.35 -0.68
N LEU A 207 15.21 -1.93 -1.68
CA LEU A 207 15.33 -2.54 -3.01
C LEU A 207 16.02 -3.91 -2.88
N THR A 208 15.36 -4.83 -2.20
CA THR A 208 15.70 -6.25 -2.23
C THR A 208 14.95 -6.89 -3.41
N PRO A 209 15.29 -8.11 -3.82
CA PRO A 209 14.52 -8.86 -4.82
C PRO A 209 13.02 -9.01 -4.48
N LYS A 210 12.64 -8.75 -3.21
CA LYS A 210 11.29 -8.69 -2.70
C LYS A 210 11.08 -7.32 -2.04
N LEU A 211 10.90 -6.28 -2.85
CA LEU A 211 10.62 -4.90 -2.44
C LEU A 211 9.89 -4.87 -1.08
N HIS A 212 10.56 -4.37 -0.05
CA HIS A 212 10.05 -4.33 1.32
C HIS A 212 10.08 -2.90 1.81
N LEU A 213 8.96 -2.38 2.29
CA LEU A 213 8.93 -1.08 2.93
C LEU A 213 9.52 -1.20 4.33
N SER A 214 10.21 -0.15 4.78
CA SER A 214 10.48 0.01 6.22
C SER A 214 9.16 0.20 6.98
N GLU A 215 9.12 -0.12 8.27
CA GLU A 215 7.95 0.16 9.14
C GLU A 215 7.52 1.63 9.06
N ARG A 216 8.50 2.54 8.92
CA ARG A 216 8.26 3.96 8.71
C ARG A 216 7.51 4.23 7.40
N ALA A 217 7.94 3.65 6.28
CA ALA A 217 7.24 3.80 5.02
C ALA A 217 5.86 3.16 5.07
N GLU A 218 5.72 1.92 5.59
CA GLU A 218 4.41 1.28 5.76
C GLU A 218 3.44 2.21 6.51
N MET A 219 3.91 2.84 7.60
CA MET A 219 3.13 3.80 8.37
C MET A 219 2.80 5.07 7.57
N GLN A 220 3.73 5.60 6.77
CA GLN A 220 3.43 6.76 5.93
C GLN A 220 2.38 6.43 4.87
N PHE A 221 2.46 5.26 4.21
CA PHE A 221 1.47 4.84 3.23
C PHE A 221 0.08 4.70 3.85
N VAL A 222 -0.03 4.09 5.03
CA VAL A 222 -1.35 3.90 5.66
C VAL A 222 -1.98 5.21 6.13
N LEU A 223 -1.19 6.12 6.70
CA LEU A 223 -1.68 7.46 7.06
C LEU A 223 -2.06 8.25 5.79
N THR A 224 -1.35 8.02 4.69
CA THR A 224 -1.63 8.67 3.39
C THR A 224 -2.94 8.13 2.84
N ALA A 225 -3.19 6.84 2.97
CA ALA A 225 -4.47 6.25 2.56
C ALA A 225 -5.66 6.83 3.33
N CYS A 226 -5.49 7.09 4.63
CA CYS A 226 -6.47 7.86 5.42
C CYS A 226 -6.65 9.26 4.84
N ALA A 227 -5.59 10.05 4.73
CA ALA A 227 -5.67 11.45 4.29
C ALA A 227 -6.17 11.63 2.85
N MET A 228 -5.92 10.67 1.96
CA MET A 228 -6.39 10.68 0.57
C MET A 228 -7.81 10.12 0.40
N GLY A 229 -8.39 9.52 1.45
CA GLY A 229 -9.74 8.99 1.46
C GLY A 229 -9.90 7.58 0.88
N ASN A 230 -8.81 6.84 0.66
CA ASN A 230 -8.87 5.48 0.12
C ASN A 230 -8.60 4.37 1.13
N TYR A 231 -8.64 4.64 2.44
CA TYR A 231 -8.50 3.63 3.50
C TYR A 231 -9.54 2.49 3.44
N HIS A 232 -10.76 2.81 3.00
CA HIS A 232 -11.87 1.86 2.84
C HIS A 232 -11.95 1.23 1.45
N CYS A 233 -10.99 1.60 0.58
CA CYS A 233 -10.74 1.00 -0.71
C CYS A 233 -9.58 -0.03 -0.56
#